data_AF-A0A7C4KHZ9-F1
#
_entry.id   AF-A0A7C4KHZ9-F1
#
_cell.length_a   1.000
_cell.length_b   1.000
_cell.length_c   1.000
_cell.angle_alpha   90.00
_cell.angle_beta   90.00
_cell.angle_gamma   90.00
#
_symmetry.space_group_name_H-M   'P 1'
#
loop_
_entity.id
_entity.type
_entity.pdbx_description
1 polymer ?
#
loop_
_entity_poly.entity_id
_entity_poly.type
_entity_poly.pdbx_seq_one_letter_code
_entity_poly.pdbx_strand_id
1 'polypeptide(L)'
;MNNPPEREIRQIIRKTQREWYADGIWEMGFGGAILLIALFYWVSEWLNLAQRLGMGLPVVQLFFFVAAFLGTRWFIAALKERVAFPRTGYVVFRRPQPRLWWRRIALGFGVGMAVGGLQVIFAGEGSKSVAWVGLVFALVMVFLSLRFGVGRFFLVGVATFGLGMGAAVFIHGEWAGMAALFTAFGALNLVSGLVTMFRFIRRYPVVPEGQEEE
;
A
#
# COMPACT_ATOMS: atom_id res chain seq x y z
N MET A 1 29.68 -3.25 21.28
CA MET A 1 30.39 -2.32 20.37
C MET A 1 29.96 -2.64 18.95
N ASN A 2 29.24 -1.73 18.28
CA ASN A 2 28.80 -1.93 16.89
C ASN A 2 29.95 -1.53 15.96
N ASN A 3 30.46 -2.46 15.16
CA ASN A 3 31.54 -2.20 14.21
C ASN A 3 31.11 -1.11 13.19
N PRO A 4 31.95 -0.08 12.93
CA PRO A 4 31.66 1.00 11.98
C PRO A 4 31.17 0.55 10.58
N PRO A 5 31.71 -0.51 9.94
CA PRO A 5 31.24 -0.94 8.61
C PRO A 5 29.77 -1.38 8.59
N GLU A 6 29.22 -1.91 9.67
CA GLU A 6 27.81 -2.33 9.68
C GLU A 6 26.83 -1.16 9.67
N ARG A 7 27.22 0.01 10.21
CA ARG A 7 26.36 1.20 10.19
C ARG A 7 26.33 1.79 8.79
N GLU A 8 27.48 1.88 8.13
CA GLU A 8 27.59 2.35 6.75
C GLU A 8 26.84 1.43 5.78
N ILE A 9 27.01 0.12 5.89
CA ILE A 9 26.25 -0.86 5.09
C ILE A 9 24.74 -0.68 5.29
N ARG A 10 24.28 -0.51 6.53
CA ARG A 10 22.85 -0.27 6.82
C ARG A 10 22.35 1.04 6.23
N GLN A 11 23.16 2.10 6.26
CA GLN A 11 22.81 3.39 5.67
C GLN A 11 22.71 3.31 4.13
N ILE A 12 23.65 2.63 3.49
CA ILE A 12 23.63 2.40 2.03
C ILE A 12 22.38 1.60 1.64
N ILE A 13 22.10 0.49 2.33
CA ILE A 13 20.88 -0.32 2.09
C ILE A 13 19.61 0.54 2.24
N ARG A 14 19.55 1.37 3.30
CA ARG A 14 18.38 2.23 3.54
C ARG A 14 18.24 3.30 2.45
N LYS A 15 19.34 3.87 1.96
CA LYS A 15 19.35 4.83 0.85
C LYS A 15 18.82 4.19 -0.43
N THR A 16 19.32 3.01 -0.81
CA THR A 16 18.83 2.28 -2.00
C THR A 16 17.37 1.91 -1.87
N GLN A 17 16.91 1.47 -0.69
CA GLN A 17 15.50 1.18 -0.46
C GLN A 17 14.63 2.44 -0.57
N ARG A 18 15.11 3.58 -0.07
CA ARG A 18 14.41 4.86 -0.18
C ARG A 18 14.31 5.32 -1.63
N GLU A 19 15.35 5.11 -2.44
CA GLU A 19 15.33 5.41 -3.87
C GLU A 19 14.28 4.58 -4.61
N TRP A 20 14.02 3.34 -4.19
CA TRP A 20 12.95 2.53 -4.77
C TRP A 20 11.54 3.11 -4.56
N TYR A 21 11.35 3.92 -3.51
CA TYR A 21 10.12 4.67 -3.29
C TYR A 21 10.18 6.09 -3.87
N ALA A 22 11.32 6.55 -4.40
CA ALA A 22 11.45 7.93 -4.87
C ALA A 22 10.54 8.26 -6.05
N ASP A 23 10.14 7.26 -6.85
CA ASP A 23 9.29 7.41 -8.02
C ASP A 23 7.78 7.55 -7.69
N GLY A 24 7.34 7.16 -6.50
CA GLY A 24 5.92 7.17 -6.10
C GLY A 24 5.05 6.11 -6.78
N ILE A 25 5.60 5.30 -7.69
CA ILE A 25 4.84 4.31 -8.48
C ILE A 25 4.30 3.20 -7.58
N TRP A 26 5.08 2.79 -6.58
CA TRP A 26 4.63 1.78 -5.62
C TRP A 26 3.43 2.26 -4.80
N GLU A 27 3.41 3.53 -4.41
CA GLU A 27 2.29 4.14 -3.67
C GLU A 27 1.04 4.23 -4.53
N MET A 28 1.19 4.57 -5.82
CA MET A 28 0.07 4.57 -6.75
C MET A 28 -0.51 3.18 -6.95
N GLY A 29 0.35 2.17 -7.16
CA GLY A 29 -0.09 0.79 -7.31
C GLY A 29 -0.80 0.28 -6.06
N PHE A 30 -0.19 0.48 -4.88
CA PHE A 30 -0.79 0.08 -3.61
C PHE A 30 -2.10 0.81 -3.34
N GLY A 31 -2.15 2.13 -3.54
CA GLY A 31 -3.37 2.92 -3.42
C GLY A 31 -4.47 2.44 -4.36
N GLY A 32 -4.14 2.12 -5.61
CA GLY A 32 -5.07 1.53 -6.58
C GLY A 32 -5.63 0.17 -6.13
N ALA A 33 -4.78 -0.72 -5.60
CA ALA A 33 -5.22 -2.00 -5.04
C ALA A 33 -6.24 -1.82 -3.91
N ILE A 34 -5.94 -0.89 -3.00
CA ILE A 34 -6.79 -0.55 -1.87
C ILE A 34 -8.11 0.07 -2.32
N LEU A 35 -8.10 0.90 -3.38
CA LEU A 35 -9.34 1.45 -3.95
C LEU A 35 -10.22 0.38 -4.60
N LEU A 36 -9.63 -0.64 -5.24
CA LEU A 36 -10.40 -1.80 -5.71
C LEU A 36 -11.04 -2.55 -4.54
N ILE A 37 -10.33 -2.71 -3.43
CA ILE A 37 -10.89 -3.30 -2.20
C ILE A 37 -12.03 -2.43 -1.65
N ALA A 38 -11.87 -1.11 -1.64
CA ALA A 38 -12.94 -0.20 -1.23
C ALA A 38 -14.18 -0.35 -2.12
N LEU A 39 -13.98 -0.48 -3.44
CA LEU A 39 -15.06 -0.72 -4.40
C LEU A 39 -15.80 -2.03 -4.09
N PHE A 40 -15.08 -3.10 -3.71
CA PHE A 40 -15.69 -4.34 -3.27
C PHE A 40 -16.59 -4.14 -2.04
N TYR A 41 -16.16 -3.37 -1.04
CA TYR A 41 -16.98 -3.07 0.14
C TYR A 41 -18.23 -2.26 -0.22
N TRP A 42 -18.09 -1.23 -1.07
CA TRP A 42 -19.24 -0.45 -1.57
C TRP A 42 -20.26 -1.31 -2.33
N VAL A 43 -19.78 -2.18 -3.24
CA VAL A 43 -20.64 -3.08 -4.01
C VAL A 43 -21.28 -4.13 -3.10
N SER A 44 -20.54 -4.64 -2.11
CA SER A 44 -21.05 -5.61 -1.15
C SER A 44 -22.19 -5.04 -0.30
N GLU A 45 -22.06 -3.79 0.13
CA GLU A 45 -23.11 -3.07 0.84
C GLU A 45 -24.32 -2.84 -0.06
N TRP A 46 -24.11 -2.28 -1.25
CA TRP A 46 -25.21 -1.94 -2.16
C TRP A 46 -26.03 -3.17 -2.59
N LEU A 47 -25.35 -4.29 -2.88
CA LEU A 47 -26.02 -5.53 -3.28
C LEU A 47 -26.43 -6.43 -2.11
N ASN A 48 -26.18 -6.01 -0.87
CA ASN A 48 -26.39 -6.81 0.35
C ASN A 48 -25.76 -8.22 0.22
N LEU A 49 -24.52 -8.29 -0.29
CA LEU A 49 -23.84 -9.58 -0.56
C LEU A 49 -23.66 -10.42 0.69
N ALA A 50 -23.55 -9.80 1.87
CA ALA A 50 -23.50 -10.51 3.15
C ALA A 50 -24.73 -11.40 3.39
N GLN A 51 -25.94 -10.90 3.06
CA GLN A 51 -27.16 -11.69 3.19
C GLN A 51 -27.28 -12.75 2.11
N ARG A 52 -26.81 -12.46 0.88
CA ARG A 52 -26.93 -13.39 -0.27
C ARG A 52 -25.93 -14.54 -0.23
N LEU A 53 -24.68 -14.25 0.15
CA LEU A 53 -23.58 -15.22 0.11
C LEU A 53 -23.27 -15.83 1.48
N GLY A 54 -23.72 -15.21 2.58
CA GLY A 54 -23.45 -15.69 3.94
C GLY A 54 -21.97 -16.00 4.16
N MET A 55 -21.68 -17.25 4.55
CA MET A 55 -20.31 -17.73 4.78
C MET A 55 -19.44 -17.81 3.51
N GLY A 56 -20.02 -17.70 2.31
CA GLY A 56 -19.27 -17.62 1.06
C GLY A 56 -18.60 -16.27 0.84
N LEU A 57 -19.08 -15.20 1.50
CA LEU A 57 -18.56 -13.84 1.28
C LEU A 57 -17.08 -13.68 1.63
N PRO A 58 -16.56 -14.18 2.77
CA PRO A 58 -15.14 -14.09 3.10
C PRO A 58 -14.25 -14.80 2.07
N VAL A 59 -14.74 -15.90 1.47
CA VAL A 59 -14.01 -16.62 0.41
C VAL A 59 -13.91 -15.75 -0.84
N VAL A 60 -15.03 -15.19 -1.30
CA VAL A 60 -15.05 -14.26 -2.44
C VAL A 60 -14.18 -13.03 -2.18
N GLN A 61 -14.24 -12.47 -0.99
CA GLN A 61 -13.43 -11.34 -0.55
C GLN A 61 -11.93 -11.68 -0.62
N LEU A 62 -11.51 -12.85 -0.13
CA LEU A 62 -10.12 -13.29 -0.19
C LEU A 62 -9.62 -13.39 -1.63
N PHE A 63 -10.38 -14.03 -2.51
CA PHE A 63 -10.03 -14.13 -3.93
C PHE A 63 -9.95 -12.76 -4.60
N PHE A 64 -10.89 -11.87 -4.29
CA PHE A 64 -10.90 -10.50 -4.81
C PHE A 64 -9.66 -9.72 -4.35
N PHE A 65 -9.27 -9.82 -3.08
CA PHE A 65 -8.10 -9.13 -2.54
C PHE A 65 -6.81 -9.64 -3.20
N VAL A 66 -6.68 -10.96 -3.33
CA VAL A 66 -5.55 -11.58 -4.03
C VAL A 66 -5.48 -11.09 -5.48
N ALA A 67 -6.61 -11.06 -6.19
CA ALA A 67 -6.68 -10.57 -7.56
C ALA A 67 -6.28 -9.08 -7.67
N ALA A 68 -6.76 -8.22 -6.77
CA ALA A 68 -6.42 -6.79 -6.75
C ALA A 68 -4.91 -6.58 -6.56
N PHE A 69 -4.27 -7.29 -5.63
CA PHE A 69 -2.83 -7.20 -5.41
C PHE A 69 -2.00 -7.82 -6.54
N LEU A 70 -2.47 -8.90 -7.17
CA LEU A 70 -1.81 -9.47 -8.35
C LEU A 70 -1.83 -8.49 -9.53
N GLY A 71 -2.97 -7.86 -9.80
CA GLY A 71 -3.12 -6.85 -10.86
C GLY A 71 -2.20 -5.65 -10.64
N THR A 72 -1.98 -5.28 -9.38
CA THR A 72 -1.08 -4.18 -9.00
C THR A 72 0.36 -4.42 -9.45
N ARG A 73 0.84 -5.66 -9.41
CA ARG A 73 2.20 -5.99 -9.88
C ARG A 73 2.37 -5.68 -11.37
N TRP A 74 1.38 -6.04 -12.18
CA TRP A 74 1.38 -5.77 -13.62
C TRP A 74 1.29 -4.26 -13.89
N PHE A 75 0.41 -3.57 -13.17
CA PHE A 75 0.27 -2.11 -13.27
C PHE A 75 1.58 -1.37 -12.93
N ILE A 76 2.24 -1.75 -11.83
CA ILE A 76 3.53 -1.15 -11.44
C ILE A 76 4.60 -1.41 -12.50
N ALA A 77 4.68 -2.64 -13.04
CA ALA A 77 5.67 -2.97 -14.06
C ALA A 77 5.46 -2.12 -15.33
N ALA A 78 4.23 -2.06 -15.84
CA ALA A 78 3.88 -1.28 -17.02
C ALA A 78 4.15 0.22 -16.81
N LEU A 79 3.87 0.76 -15.61
CA LEU A 79 4.12 2.17 -15.33
C LEU A 79 5.62 2.48 -15.21
N LYS A 80 6.41 1.59 -14.62
CA LYS A 80 7.87 1.73 -14.56
C LYS A 80 8.51 1.70 -15.94
N GLU A 81 8.05 0.81 -16.83
CA GLU A 81 8.53 0.72 -18.21
C GLU A 81 8.28 2.01 -18.99
N ARG A 82 7.13 2.65 -18.80
CA ARG A 82 6.79 3.89 -19.51
C ARG A 82 7.40 5.15 -18.91
N VAL A 83 7.54 5.21 -17.58
CA VAL A 83 7.88 6.46 -16.88
C VAL A 83 9.26 6.41 -16.27
N ALA A 84 9.58 5.39 -15.47
CA ALA A 84 10.81 5.38 -14.69
C ALA A 84 12.04 4.99 -15.54
N PHE A 85 11.93 3.89 -16.31
CA PHE A 85 13.06 3.32 -17.02
C PHE A 85 13.69 4.25 -18.08
N PRO A 86 12.91 5.05 -18.86
CA PRO A 86 13.51 6.01 -19.79
C PRO A 86 14.30 7.14 -19.12
N ARG A 87 14.12 7.38 -17.80
CA ARG A 87 14.72 8.51 -17.07
C ARG A 87 15.91 8.13 -16.21
N THR A 88 15.95 6.90 -15.70
CA THR A 88 16.98 6.44 -14.75
C THR A 88 17.95 5.43 -15.35
N GLY A 89 17.74 5.02 -16.61
CA GLY A 89 18.37 3.83 -17.17
C GLY A 89 17.81 2.54 -16.58
N TYR A 90 17.88 1.45 -17.35
CA TYR A 90 17.39 0.15 -16.95
C TYR A 90 18.49 -0.66 -16.27
N VAL A 91 18.43 -0.79 -14.93
CA VAL A 91 19.34 -1.66 -14.18
C VAL A 91 18.60 -2.94 -13.78
N VAL A 92 18.93 -4.06 -14.43
CA VAL A 92 18.42 -5.38 -14.05
C VAL A 92 19.12 -5.85 -12.77
N PHE A 93 18.44 -5.71 -11.64
CA PHE A 93 18.89 -6.35 -10.40
C PHE A 93 18.63 -7.87 -10.46
N ARG A 94 19.58 -8.66 -9.94
CA ARG A 94 19.45 -10.12 -9.78
C ARG A 94 18.14 -10.48 -9.09
N ARG A 95 17.44 -11.50 -9.60
CA ARG A 95 16.16 -11.99 -9.04
C ARG A 95 16.31 -12.29 -7.54
N PRO A 96 15.34 -11.92 -6.69
CA PRO A 96 15.41 -12.17 -5.26
C PRO A 96 15.47 -13.68 -4.98
N GLN A 97 16.25 -14.08 -3.98
CA GLN A 97 16.33 -15.47 -3.55
C GLN A 97 14.93 -16.02 -3.15
N PRO A 98 14.61 -17.28 -3.46
CA PRO A 98 13.29 -17.86 -3.20
C PRO A 98 12.86 -17.80 -1.72
N ARG A 99 13.82 -17.81 -0.78
CA ARG A 99 13.55 -17.66 0.67
C ARG A 99 12.96 -16.28 1.04
N LEU A 100 13.33 -15.22 0.31
CA LEU A 100 12.79 -13.88 0.53
C LEU A 100 11.36 -13.73 0.00
N TRP A 101 11.00 -14.51 -1.03
CA TRP A 101 9.65 -14.52 -1.58
C TRP A 101 8.64 -15.12 -0.60
N TRP A 102 8.95 -16.28 -0.02
CA TRP A 102 8.12 -16.91 1.02
C TRP A 102 7.94 -16.03 2.24
N ARG A 103 9.00 -15.31 2.68
CA ARG A 103 8.90 -14.38 3.80
C ARG A 103 7.97 -13.19 3.51
N ARG A 104 7.92 -12.72 2.26
CA ARG A 104 6.97 -11.65 1.84
C ARG A 104 5.54 -12.17 1.80
N ILE A 105 5.33 -13.39 1.30
CA ILE A 105 4.01 -14.03 1.33
C ILE A 105 3.56 -14.23 2.78
N ALA A 106 4.41 -14.78 3.63
CA ALA A 106 4.10 -14.99 5.04
C ALA A 106 3.76 -13.68 5.76
N LEU A 107 4.47 -12.59 5.44
CA LEU A 107 4.20 -11.27 6.03
C LEU A 107 2.88 -10.68 5.50
N GLY A 108 2.61 -10.78 4.20
CA GLY A 108 1.33 -10.35 3.62
C GLY A 108 0.16 -11.17 4.15
N PHE A 109 0.31 -12.48 4.25
CA PHE A 109 -0.66 -13.38 4.84
C PHE A 109 -0.87 -13.10 6.33
N GLY A 110 0.20 -12.84 7.08
CA GLY A 110 0.13 -12.46 8.50
C GLY A 110 -0.62 -11.15 8.72
N VAL A 111 -0.36 -10.13 7.89
CA VAL A 111 -1.11 -8.86 7.94
C VAL A 111 -2.57 -9.10 7.54
N GLY A 112 -2.83 -9.89 6.50
CA GLY A 112 -4.19 -10.25 6.06
C GLY A 112 -4.97 -10.99 7.16
N MET A 113 -4.34 -11.97 7.82
CA MET A 113 -4.93 -12.68 8.96
C MET A 113 -5.12 -11.78 10.17
N ALA A 114 -4.20 -10.84 10.43
CA ALA A 114 -4.39 -9.89 11.51
C ALA A 114 -5.61 -9.00 11.24
N VAL A 115 -5.73 -8.44 10.03
CA VAL A 115 -6.88 -7.59 9.66
C VAL A 115 -8.18 -8.40 9.65
N GLY A 116 -8.20 -9.56 8.99
CA GLY A 116 -9.39 -10.42 8.94
C GLY A 116 -9.77 -10.99 10.31
N GLY A 117 -8.79 -11.41 11.10
CA GLY A 117 -8.98 -11.90 12.47
C GLY A 117 -9.49 -10.82 13.41
N LEU A 118 -8.97 -9.59 13.30
CA LEU A 118 -9.52 -8.43 14.02
C LEU A 118 -10.98 -8.19 13.63
N GLN A 119 -11.33 -8.30 12.34
CA GLN A 119 -12.74 -8.19 11.92
C GLN A 119 -13.61 -9.29 12.54
N VAL A 120 -13.12 -10.53 12.67
CA VAL A 120 -13.88 -11.60 13.33
C VAL A 120 -14.00 -11.39 14.84
N ILE A 121 -12.91 -11.00 15.51
CA ILE A 121 -12.89 -10.77 16.97
C ILE A 121 -13.82 -9.61 17.34
N PHE A 122 -13.80 -8.55 16.55
CA PHE A 122 -14.63 -7.37 16.75
C PHE A 122 -15.93 -7.41 15.94
N ALA A 123 -16.27 -8.56 15.35
CA ALA A 123 -17.53 -8.76 14.66
C ALA A 123 -18.66 -8.56 15.67
N GLY A 124 -19.51 -7.56 15.43
CA GLY A 124 -20.59 -7.17 16.34
C GLY A 124 -20.30 -5.95 17.21
N GLU A 125 -19.08 -5.41 17.22
CA GLU A 125 -18.81 -4.07 17.80
C GLU A 125 -19.24 -2.92 16.87
N GLY A 126 -19.80 -3.24 15.70
CA GLY A 126 -20.30 -2.28 14.72
C GLY A 126 -19.18 -1.39 14.18
N SER A 127 -19.36 -0.07 14.26
CA SER A 127 -18.42 0.90 13.70
C SER A 127 -17.05 0.92 14.39
N LYS A 128 -16.90 0.34 15.60
CA LYS A 128 -15.63 0.31 16.32
C LYS A 128 -14.56 -0.54 15.63
N SER A 129 -14.94 -1.58 14.89
CA SER A 129 -13.99 -2.41 14.14
C SER A 129 -13.21 -1.58 13.11
N VAL A 130 -13.85 -0.52 12.56
CA VAL A 130 -13.23 0.43 11.62
C VAL A 130 -12.08 1.20 12.27
N ALA A 131 -12.23 1.62 13.54
CA ALA A 131 -11.16 2.30 14.26
C ALA A 131 -9.95 1.39 14.47
N TRP A 132 -10.16 0.12 14.80
CA TRP A 132 -9.09 -0.86 14.97
C TRP A 132 -8.33 -1.12 13.67
N VAL A 133 -9.05 -1.28 12.55
CA VAL A 133 -8.41 -1.45 11.24
C VAL A 133 -7.63 -0.18 10.86
N GLY A 134 -8.20 1.00 11.09
CA GLY A 134 -7.52 2.28 10.88
C GLY A 134 -6.23 2.41 11.71
N LEU A 135 -6.25 1.96 12.97
CA LEU A 135 -5.07 1.91 13.84
C LEU A 135 -4.00 0.97 13.28
N VAL A 136 -4.37 -0.23 12.83
CA VAL A 136 -3.41 -1.17 12.23
C VAL A 136 -2.76 -0.57 10.99
N PHE A 137 -3.55 0.06 10.11
CA PHE A 137 -2.99 0.72 8.91
C PHE A 137 -2.05 1.87 9.28
N ALA A 138 -2.42 2.67 10.27
CA ALA A 138 -1.55 3.73 10.77
C ALA A 138 -0.23 3.18 11.31
N LEU A 139 -0.27 2.13 12.13
CA LEU A 139 0.92 1.48 12.69
C LEU A 139 1.81 0.89 11.59
N VAL A 140 1.22 0.24 10.59
CA VAL A 140 1.96 -0.28 9.42
C VAL A 140 2.64 0.87 8.69
N MET A 141 1.95 1.97 8.41
CA MET A 141 2.52 3.11 7.68
C MET A 141 3.62 3.82 8.48
N VAL A 142 3.45 4.00 9.79
CA VAL A 142 4.49 4.53 10.68
C VAL A 142 5.69 3.59 10.70
N PHE A 143 5.48 2.28 10.80
CA PHE A 143 6.54 1.29 10.72
C PHE A 143 7.30 1.36 9.39
N LEU A 144 6.60 1.46 8.25
CA LEU A 144 7.22 1.62 6.93
C LEU A 144 8.00 2.94 6.83
N SER A 145 7.48 4.03 7.40
CA SER A 145 8.19 5.32 7.49
C SER A 145 9.51 5.17 8.25
N LEU A 146 9.47 4.56 9.43
CA LEU A 146 10.67 4.31 10.24
C LEU A 146 11.64 3.37 9.53
N ARG A 147 11.13 2.31 8.90
CA ARG A 147 11.96 1.30 8.22
C ARG A 147 12.68 1.87 7.01
N PHE A 148 11.98 2.57 6.13
CA PHE A 148 12.51 3.06 4.85
C PHE A 148 12.98 4.51 4.88
N GLY A 149 12.70 5.26 5.96
CA GLY A 149 13.10 6.66 6.08
C GLY A 149 12.33 7.60 5.15
N VAL A 150 11.08 7.27 4.86
CA VAL A 150 10.21 8.05 3.96
C VAL A 150 9.17 8.81 4.79
N GLY A 151 9.43 10.08 5.09
CA GLY A 151 8.60 10.88 6.00
C GLY A 151 7.13 10.99 5.60
N ARG A 152 6.79 10.92 4.31
CA ARG A 152 5.39 11.00 3.86
C ARG A 152 4.53 9.81 4.31
N PHE A 153 5.12 8.63 4.53
CA PHE A 153 4.39 7.49 5.10
C PHE A 153 3.92 7.76 6.53
N PHE A 154 4.67 8.57 7.29
CA PHE A 154 4.22 8.99 8.62
C PHE A 154 2.97 9.87 8.51
N LEU A 155 2.96 10.84 7.59
CA LEU A 155 1.80 11.71 7.36
C LEU A 155 0.57 10.91 6.92
N VAL A 156 0.75 9.96 5.99
CA VAL A 156 -0.33 9.06 5.57
C VAL A 156 -0.82 8.22 6.75
N GLY A 157 0.08 7.68 7.57
CA GLY A 157 -0.28 6.91 8.76
C GLY A 157 -1.12 7.71 9.76
N VAL A 158 -0.68 8.92 10.12
CA VAL A 158 -1.42 9.81 11.03
C VAL A 158 -2.79 10.20 10.45
N ALA A 159 -2.84 10.56 9.16
CA ALA A 159 -4.10 10.87 8.49
C ALA A 159 -5.06 9.67 8.48
N THR A 160 -4.55 8.47 8.22
CA THR A 160 -5.33 7.23 8.21
C THR A 160 -5.89 6.90 9.58
N PHE A 161 -5.12 7.12 10.65
CA PHE A 161 -5.61 6.95 12.01
C PHE A 161 -6.79 7.88 12.30
N GLY A 162 -6.63 9.17 11.97
CA GLY A 162 -7.69 10.17 12.13
C GLY A 162 -8.95 9.82 11.33
N LEU A 163 -8.78 9.35 10.09
CA LEU A 163 -9.88 8.91 9.23
C LEU A 163 -10.58 7.66 9.78
N GLY A 164 -9.84 6.67 10.28
CA GLY A 164 -10.42 5.48 10.90
C GLY A 164 -11.22 5.80 12.15
N MET A 165 -10.68 6.68 13.00
CA MET A 165 -11.39 7.15 14.19
C MET A 165 -12.63 7.97 13.83
N GLY A 166 -12.52 8.88 12.86
CA GLY A 166 -13.63 9.67 12.37
C GLY A 166 -14.72 8.81 11.75
N ALA A 167 -14.36 7.85 10.89
CA ALA A 167 -15.31 6.91 10.29
C ALA A 167 -16.06 6.09 11.35
N ALA A 168 -15.37 5.63 12.40
CA ALA A 168 -16.00 4.89 13.49
C ALA A 168 -17.04 5.71 14.28
N VAL A 169 -16.89 7.03 14.35
CA VAL A 169 -17.81 7.93 15.06
C VAL A 169 -18.96 8.40 14.16
N PHE A 170 -18.68 8.77 12.91
CA PHE A 170 -19.64 9.44 12.03
C PHE A 170 -20.39 8.49 11.07
N ILE A 171 -19.81 7.34 10.74
CA ILE A 171 -20.39 6.42 9.76
C ILE A 171 -20.99 5.22 10.48
N HIS A 172 -22.31 5.11 10.37
CA HIS A 172 -23.06 4.00 10.92
C HIS A 172 -23.05 2.84 9.92
N GLY A 173 -22.82 1.63 10.41
CA GLY A 173 -22.67 0.43 9.58
C GLY A 173 -21.21 0.10 9.35
N GLU A 174 -20.84 -1.13 9.72
CA GLU A 174 -19.46 -1.63 9.60
C GLU A 174 -18.98 -1.63 8.15
N TRP A 175 -19.81 -2.11 7.22
CA TRP A 175 -19.49 -2.18 5.79
C TRP A 175 -19.25 -0.80 5.16
N ALA A 176 -20.14 0.16 5.44
CA ALA A 176 -20.00 1.53 4.98
C ALA A 176 -18.76 2.22 5.59
N GLY A 177 -18.50 2.00 6.88
CA GLY A 177 -17.33 2.53 7.57
C GLY A 177 -16.02 1.96 7.02
N MET A 178 -15.97 0.65 6.76
CA MET A 178 -14.83 0.00 6.08
C MET A 178 -14.66 0.55 4.67
N ALA A 179 -15.74 0.62 3.87
CA ALA A 179 -15.70 1.16 2.52
C ALA A 179 -15.09 2.58 2.51
N ALA A 180 -15.58 3.46 3.38
CA ALA A 180 -15.07 4.81 3.52
C ALA A 180 -13.60 4.87 3.96
N LEU A 181 -13.20 4.05 4.95
CA LEU A 181 -11.81 3.97 5.41
C LEU A 181 -10.87 3.50 4.28
N PHE A 182 -11.22 2.42 3.58
CA PHE A 182 -10.43 1.91 2.46
C PHE A 182 -10.40 2.91 1.30
N THR A 183 -11.50 3.59 0.99
CA THR A 183 -11.53 4.66 -0.03
C THR A 183 -10.57 5.78 0.36
N ALA A 184 -10.65 6.29 1.58
CA ALA A 184 -9.83 7.41 2.02
C ALA A 184 -8.34 7.02 2.11
N PHE A 185 -8.03 5.82 2.64
CA PHE A 185 -6.66 5.32 2.70
C PHE A 185 -6.06 5.08 1.31
N GLY A 186 -6.83 4.47 0.40
CA GLY A 186 -6.41 4.24 -0.98
C GLY A 186 -6.18 5.55 -1.72
N ALA A 187 -7.09 6.52 -1.57
CA ALA A 187 -6.97 7.84 -2.16
C ALA A 187 -5.75 8.60 -1.63
N LEU A 188 -5.49 8.58 -0.31
CA LEU A 188 -4.29 9.20 0.27
C LEU A 188 -2.99 8.64 -0.31
N ASN A 189 -2.89 7.31 -0.43
CA ASN A 189 -1.72 6.66 -1.03
C ASN A 189 -1.60 6.99 -2.51
N LEU A 190 -2.71 6.96 -3.25
CA LEU A 190 -2.73 7.27 -4.67
C LEU A 190 -2.30 8.73 -4.92
N VAL A 191 -2.84 9.69 -4.17
CA VAL A 191 -2.48 11.11 -4.25
C VAL A 191 -1.02 11.34 -3.83
N SER A 192 -0.55 10.72 -2.75
CA SER A 192 0.86 10.77 -2.32
C SER A 192 1.79 10.26 -3.43
N GLY A 193 1.44 9.13 -4.04
CA GLY A 193 2.17 8.52 -5.12
C GLY A 193 2.19 9.39 -6.38
N LEU A 194 1.02 9.91 -6.78
CA LEU A 194 0.89 10.84 -7.92
C LEU A 194 1.73 12.09 -7.73
N VAL A 195 1.61 12.77 -6.58
CA VAL A 195 2.39 13.98 -6.27
C VAL A 195 3.88 13.68 -6.30
N THR A 196 4.30 12.52 -5.77
CA THR A 196 5.70 12.08 -5.82
C THR A 196 6.15 11.83 -7.26
N MET A 197 5.35 11.14 -8.06
CA MET A 197 5.65 10.86 -9.46
C MET A 197 5.75 12.14 -10.29
N PHE A 198 4.84 13.10 -10.10
CA PHE A 198 4.91 14.40 -10.76
C PHE A 198 6.19 15.16 -10.40
N ARG A 199 6.58 15.14 -9.12
CA ARG A 199 7.85 15.74 -8.67
C ARG A 199 9.06 14.99 -9.24
N PHE A 200 8.98 13.67 -9.34
CA PHE A 200 10.03 12.83 -9.90
C PHE A 200 10.27 13.14 -11.38
N ILE A 201 9.20 13.18 -12.19
CA ILE A 201 9.28 13.51 -13.62
C ILE A 201 9.88 14.90 -13.84
N ARG A 202 9.51 15.88 -13.00
CA ARG A 202 10.07 17.25 -13.08
C ARG A 202 11.55 17.31 -12.69
N ARG A 203 12.01 16.41 -11.81
CA ARG A 203 13.39 16.39 -11.33
C ARG A 203 14.34 15.65 -12.26
N TYR A 204 13.81 14.66 -12.98
CA TYR A 204 14.55 13.83 -13.93
C TYR A 204 13.91 13.94 -15.32
N PRO A 205 14.16 15.03 -16.06
CA PRO A 205 13.74 15.12 -17.45
C PRO A 205 14.41 14.03 -18.29
N VAL A 206 13.74 13.60 -19.36
CA VAL A 206 14.33 12.62 -20.30
C VAL A 206 15.44 13.34 -21.06
N VAL A 207 16.66 12.80 -21.01
CA VAL A 207 17.77 13.28 -21.84
C VAL A 207 17.55 12.72 -23.26
N PRO A 208 17.48 13.56 -24.31
CA PRO A 208 17.38 13.07 -25.68
C PRO A 208 18.64 12.27 -26.04
N GLU A 209 18.47 11.08 -26.62
CA GLU A 209 19.58 10.30 -27.20
C GLU A 209 20.27 11.18 -28.26
N GLY A 210 21.49 11.64 -27.96
CA GLY A 210 22.29 12.49 -28.86
C GLY A 210 22.91 13.76 -28.25
N GLN A 211 22.73 14.05 -26.95
CA GLN A 211 23.33 15.22 -26.29
C GLN A 211 24.50 14.90 -25.33
N GLU A 212 25.01 13.65 -25.32
CA GLU A 212 26.15 13.27 -24.47
C GLU A 212 27.53 13.47 -25.14
N GLU A 213 27.59 14.01 -26.37
CA GLU A 213 28.83 14.29 -27.10
C GLU A 213 28.86 15.72 -27.67
N GLU A 214 29.03 16.73 -26.81
CA GLU A 214 29.73 18.00 -27.14
C GLU A 214 30.60 18.46 -25.96
#